data_AF-A0A9W6XDC8-F1
#
_entry.id   AF-A0A9W6XDC8-F1
#
_cell.length_a   1.000
_cell.length_b   1.000
_cell.length_c   1.000
_cell.angle_alpha   90.00
_cell.angle_beta   90.00
_cell.angle_gamma   90.00
#
_symmetry.space_group_name_H-M   'P 1'
#
loop_
_entity.id
_entity.type
_entity.pdbx_description
1 polymer ?
#
loop_
_entity_poly.entity_id
_entity_poly.type
_entity_poly.pdbx_seq_one_letter_code
_entity_poly.pdbx_strand_id
1 'polypeptide(L)'
;MDQTSAGPGATDMTNHVVSVAKECPDTVFVLGGYSQGASVTDISIGIKTTLGSGNTIPESLSSRIKAVVTFGNPLKLMGETIESASSTYGSKAIELCNESDPVCGNGFNTMAHLTYATDGSVTTAAQNAAALVKGGNRALRS
;
A
#
# COMPACT_ATOMS: atom_id res chain seq x y z
N MET A 1 5.14 5.34 21.48
CA MET A 1 4.26 5.93 20.44
C MET A 1 3.36 4.82 19.97
N ASP A 2 2.15 4.74 20.53
CA ASP A 2 1.18 3.73 20.14
C ASP A 2 0.57 4.16 18.79
N GLN A 3 0.80 3.39 17.74
CA GLN A 3 0.31 3.68 16.38
C GLN A 3 -1.17 3.27 16.24
N THR A 4 -1.99 3.56 17.26
CA THR A 4 -3.41 3.14 17.36
C THR A 4 -4.29 3.56 16.18
N SER A 5 -3.83 4.53 15.40
CA SER A 5 -4.58 5.10 14.27
C SER A 5 -4.51 4.23 13.00
N ALA A 6 -3.59 3.27 12.90
CA ALA A 6 -3.48 2.43 11.71
C ALA A 6 -4.71 1.54 11.49
N GLY A 7 -5.23 0.91 12.56
CA GLY A 7 -6.44 0.08 12.49
C GLY A 7 -7.70 0.87 12.06
N PRO A 8 -8.05 1.97 12.74
CA PRO A 8 -9.14 2.85 12.32
C PRO A 8 -8.95 3.42 10.90
N GLY A 9 -7.72 3.81 10.54
CA GLY A 9 -7.40 4.29 9.19
C GLY A 9 -7.62 3.21 8.12
N ALA A 10 -7.31 1.95 8.41
CA ALA A 10 -7.57 0.84 7.49
C ALA A 10 -9.07 0.60 7.29
N THR A 11 -9.85 0.74 8.38
CA THR A 11 -11.31 0.71 8.28
C THR A 11 -11.85 1.84 7.40
N ASP A 12 -11.34 3.06 7.56
CA ASP A 12 -11.73 4.21 6.74
C ASP A 12 -11.35 4.02 5.26
N MET A 13 -10.11 3.61 4.98
CA MET A 13 -9.64 3.29 3.63
C MET A 13 -10.53 2.22 2.95
N THR A 14 -10.83 1.14 3.67
CA THR A 14 -11.71 0.07 3.19
C THR A 14 -13.10 0.59 2.87
N ASN A 15 -13.71 1.37 3.78
CA ASN A 15 -15.03 1.95 3.58
C ASN A 15 -15.05 2.89 2.38
N HIS A 16 -14.00 3.69 2.20
CA HIS A 16 -13.88 4.60 1.07
C HIS A 16 -13.80 3.85 -0.27
N VAL A 17 -12.96 2.80 -0.36
CA VAL A 17 -12.88 1.95 -1.56
C VAL A 17 -14.23 1.31 -1.86
N VAL A 18 -14.93 0.78 -0.85
CA VAL A 18 -16.26 0.18 -1.03
C VAL A 18 -17.30 1.23 -1.49
N SER A 19 -17.26 2.45 -0.95
CA SER A 19 -18.18 3.53 -1.35
C SER A 19 -17.96 3.91 -2.82
N VAL A 20 -16.72 4.21 -3.18
CA VAL A 20 -16.36 4.56 -4.57
C VAL A 20 -16.68 3.42 -5.53
N ALA A 21 -16.46 2.17 -5.11
CA ALA A 21 -16.77 1.00 -5.93
C ALA A 21 -18.27 0.82 -6.22
N LYS A 22 -19.14 1.26 -5.30
CA LYS A 22 -20.61 1.26 -5.46
C LYS A 22 -21.07 2.40 -6.35
N GLU A 23 -20.52 3.59 -6.17
CA GLU A 23 -20.87 4.80 -6.93
C GLU A 23 -20.37 4.72 -8.37
N CYS A 24 -19.18 4.15 -8.56
CA CYS A 24 -18.51 4.02 -9.85
C CYS A 24 -18.11 2.55 -10.09
N PRO A 25 -19.00 1.72 -10.67
CA PRO A 25 -18.77 0.28 -10.84
C PRO A 25 -17.50 -0.09 -11.63
N ASP A 26 -17.06 0.79 -12.54
CA ASP A 26 -15.90 0.54 -13.41
C ASP A 26 -14.57 1.10 -12.87
N THR A 27 -14.59 1.82 -11.74
CA THR A 27 -13.38 2.42 -11.17
C THR A 27 -12.35 1.35 -10.82
N VAL A 28 -11.10 1.57 -11.19
CA VAL A 28 -9.96 0.80 -10.69
C VAL A 28 -9.18 1.65 -9.68
N PHE A 29 -8.50 1.00 -8.75
CA PHE A 29 -7.83 1.66 -7.64
C PHE A 29 -6.33 1.43 -7.69
N VAL A 30 -5.60 2.46 -7.28
CA VAL A 30 -4.23 2.37 -6.79
C VAL A 30 -4.28 2.78 -5.33
N LEU A 31 -3.86 1.88 -4.44
CA LEU A 31 -3.78 2.17 -3.01
C LEU A 31 -2.39 2.69 -2.69
N GLY A 32 -2.30 3.62 -1.74
CA GLY A 32 -1.08 4.32 -1.40
C GLY A 32 -0.95 4.56 0.10
N GLY A 33 0.27 4.43 0.64
CA GLY A 33 0.53 4.69 2.05
C GLY A 33 1.98 5.11 2.33
N TYR A 34 2.18 6.06 3.26
CA TYR A 34 3.50 6.48 3.73
C TYR A 34 3.60 6.29 5.24
N SER A 35 4.70 5.70 5.73
CA SER A 35 4.95 5.50 7.17
C SER A 35 3.80 4.72 7.83
N GLN A 36 3.14 5.28 8.86
CA GLN A 36 1.91 4.69 9.44
C GLN A 36 0.81 4.44 8.39
N GLY A 37 0.70 5.29 7.38
CA GLY A 37 -0.25 5.12 6.28
C GLY A 37 0.05 3.90 5.41
N ALA A 38 1.30 3.43 5.36
CA ALA A 38 1.61 2.16 4.70
C ALA A 38 1.03 0.97 5.49
N SER A 39 1.08 1.01 6.82
CA SER A 39 0.43 -0.01 7.65
C SER A 39 -1.11 0.06 7.59
N VAL A 40 -1.69 1.26 7.41
CA VAL A 40 -3.11 1.42 7.04
C VAL A 40 -3.41 0.64 5.76
N THR A 41 -2.58 0.80 4.73
CA THR A 41 -2.71 0.07 3.48
C THR A 41 -2.57 -1.44 3.68
N ASP A 42 -1.55 -1.91 4.39
CA ASP A 42 -1.33 -3.34 4.68
C ASP A 42 -2.54 -3.99 5.35
N ILE A 43 -3.06 -3.36 6.41
CA ILE A 43 -4.25 -3.85 7.12
C ILE A 43 -5.46 -3.85 6.18
N SER A 44 -5.65 -2.80 5.37
CA SER A 44 -6.79 -2.72 4.44
C SER A 44 -6.78 -3.83 3.38
N ILE A 45 -5.60 -4.36 3.03
CA ILE A 45 -5.47 -5.48 2.09
C ILE A 45 -5.37 -6.85 2.77
N GLY A 46 -5.58 -6.89 4.09
CA GLY A 46 -5.66 -8.13 4.88
C GLY A 46 -4.33 -8.65 5.43
N ILE A 47 -3.25 -7.88 5.34
CA ILE A 47 -1.98 -8.21 5.99
C ILE A 47 -2.08 -7.86 7.48
N LYS A 48 -1.72 -8.81 8.34
CA LYS A 48 -1.71 -8.61 9.78
C LYS A 48 -0.46 -7.82 10.16
N THR A 49 -0.64 -6.74 10.90
CA THR A 49 0.46 -5.94 11.44
C THR A 49 0.37 -5.88 12.95
N THR A 50 1.44 -5.44 13.62
CA THR A 50 1.43 -5.15 15.06
C THR A 50 0.83 -3.78 15.40
N LEU A 51 0.52 -2.96 14.39
CA LEU A 51 0.06 -1.57 14.57
C LEU A 51 -1.46 -1.43 14.67
N GLY A 52 -2.20 -2.54 14.61
CA GLY A 52 -3.63 -2.58 14.88
C GLY A 52 -4.39 -3.52 13.97
N SER A 53 -5.72 -3.48 14.11
CA SER A 53 -6.67 -4.24 13.33
C SER A 53 -7.73 -3.30 12.76
N GLY A 54 -8.19 -3.58 11.54
CA GLY A 54 -9.22 -2.81 10.86
C GLY A 54 -9.96 -3.66 9.83
N ASN A 55 -10.95 -3.07 9.16
CA ASN A 55 -11.64 -3.75 8.07
C ASN A 55 -10.71 -3.93 6.87
N THR A 56 -10.97 -5.00 6.12
CA THR A 56 -10.25 -5.32 4.90
C THR A 56 -11.14 -5.11 3.68
N ILE A 57 -10.53 -4.72 2.57
CA ILE A 57 -11.19 -4.62 1.27
C ILE A 57 -11.74 -6.01 0.91
N PRO A 58 -13.04 -6.12 0.59
CA PRO A 58 -13.64 -7.39 0.21
C PRO A 58 -12.94 -8.02 -1.00
N GLU A 59 -12.80 -9.35 -1.00
CA GLU A 59 -12.13 -10.08 -2.08
C GLU A 59 -12.80 -9.83 -3.45
N SER A 60 -14.10 -9.53 -3.49
CA SER A 60 -14.81 -9.16 -4.73
C SER A 60 -14.27 -7.88 -5.39
N LEU A 61 -13.53 -7.04 -4.66
CA LEU A 61 -12.89 -5.82 -5.17
C LEU A 61 -11.38 -5.99 -5.40
N SER A 62 -10.77 -7.12 -5.04
CA SER A 62 -9.31 -7.33 -5.12
C SER A 62 -8.78 -7.20 -6.56
N SER A 63 -9.57 -7.62 -7.54
CA SER A 63 -9.25 -7.51 -8.98
C SER A 63 -9.27 -6.06 -9.48
N ARG A 64 -9.98 -5.15 -8.79
CA ARG A 64 -10.04 -3.71 -9.09
C ARG A 64 -8.89 -2.93 -8.49
N ILE A 65 -8.20 -3.47 -7.48
CA ILE A 65 -6.92 -2.93 -7.01
C ILE A 65 -5.82 -3.33 -8.00
N LYS A 66 -5.26 -2.36 -8.71
CA LYS A 66 -4.27 -2.58 -9.77
C LYS A 66 -2.83 -2.39 -9.30
N ALA A 67 -2.62 -1.56 -8.28
CA ALA A 67 -1.32 -1.35 -7.67
C ALA A 67 -1.49 -1.00 -6.19
N VAL A 68 -0.49 -1.37 -5.38
CA VAL A 68 -0.35 -0.98 -3.98
C VAL A 68 1.00 -0.34 -3.80
N VAL A 69 1.05 0.93 -3.43
CA VAL A 69 2.28 1.72 -3.35
C VAL A 69 2.55 2.09 -1.90
N THR A 70 3.71 1.71 -1.38
CA THR A 70 4.09 2.10 -0.02
C THR A 70 5.45 2.78 0.02
N PHE A 71 5.59 3.75 0.92
CA PHE A 71 6.82 4.47 1.19
C PHE A 71 7.15 4.37 2.68
N GLY A 72 8.34 3.88 3.01
CA GLY A 72 8.76 3.75 4.41
C GLY A 72 7.86 2.80 5.20
N ASN A 73 7.50 1.63 4.63
CA ASN A 73 6.57 0.70 5.27
C ASN A 73 7.19 -0.04 6.48
N PRO A 74 6.62 0.09 7.69
CA PRO A 74 7.06 -0.66 8.88
C PRO A 74 7.03 -2.19 8.74
N LEU A 75 6.21 -2.75 7.85
CA LEU A 75 6.11 -4.20 7.63
C LEU A 75 7.47 -4.85 7.38
N LYS A 76 8.38 -4.13 6.69
CA LYS A 76 9.73 -4.60 6.39
C LYS A 76 10.59 -4.84 7.64
N LEU A 77 10.37 -4.12 8.73
CA LEU A 77 11.04 -4.40 10.01
C LEU A 77 10.57 -5.71 10.65
N MET A 78 9.38 -6.19 10.29
CA MET A 78 8.87 -7.48 10.71
C MET A 78 9.37 -8.64 9.83
N GLY A 79 10.23 -8.35 8.84
CA GLY A 79 10.78 -9.34 7.92
C GLY A 79 9.85 -9.70 6.76
N GLU A 80 8.79 -8.92 6.54
CA GLU A 80 7.82 -9.15 5.48
C GLU A 80 7.71 -7.94 4.55
N THR A 81 7.27 -8.19 3.33
CA THR A 81 6.81 -7.18 2.38
C THR A 81 5.39 -7.54 1.94
N ILE A 82 4.68 -6.63 1.30
CA ILE A 82 3.39 -6.95 0.66
C ILE A 82 3.59 -8.07 -0.36
N GLU A 83 4.71 -8.03 -1.10
CA GLU A 83 5.11 -9.09 -2.03
C GLU A 83 5.16 -10.47 -1.37
N SER A 84 5.77 -10.60 -0.18
CA SER A 84 5.88 -11.89 0.51
C SER A 84 4.65 -12.28 1.31
N ALA A 85 3.91 -11.30 1.85
CA ALA A 85 2.81 -11.53 2.78
C ALA A 85 1.44 -11.72 2.10
N SER A 86 1.30 -11.34 0.83
CA SER A 86 0.02 -11.43 0.11
C SER A 86 0.14 -12.09 -1.26
N SER A 87 -0.49 -13.25 -1.43
CA SER A 87 -0.62 -13.89 -2.75
C SER A 87 -1.51 -13.09 -3.72
N THR A 88 -2.47 -12.32 -3.20
CA THR A 88 -3.42 -11.53 -4.00
C THR A 88 -2.83 -10.21 -4.49
N TYR A 89 -2.04 -9.53 -3.65
CA TYR A 89 -1.54 -8.18 -3.91
C TYR A 89 -0.04 -8.11 -4.16
N GLY A 90 0.72 -9.16 -3.85
CA GLY A 90 2.17 -9.13 -3.92
C GLY A 90 2.73 -8.78 -5.29
N SER A 91 2.16 -9.34 -6.36
CA SER A 91 2.54 -9.02 -7.75
C SER A 91 2.19 -7.59 -8.20
N LYS A 92 1.45 -6.85 -7.38
CA LYS A 92 1.00 -5.47 -7.63
C LYS A 92 1.64 -4.47 -6.65
N ALA A 93 2.52 -4.95 -5.78
CA ALA A 93 3.16 -4.15 -4.75
C ALA A 93 4.32 -3.34 -5.33
N ILE A 94 4.41 -2.08 -4.91
CA ILE A 94 5.50 -1.16 -5.23
C ILE A 94 5.94 -0.58 -3.88
N GLU A 95 6.97 -1.18 -3.30
CA GLU A 95 7.39 -0.91 -1.92
C GLU A 95 8.73 -0.18 -1.91
N LEU A 96 8.71 1.10 -1.55
CA LEU A 96 9.89 1.94 -1.51
C LEU A 96 10.34 2.11 -0.07
N CYS A 97 11.57 1.68 0.18
CA CYS A 97 12.24 1.86 1.45
C CYS A 97 13.64 2.39 1.18
N ASN A 98 13.86 3.66 1.53
CA ASN A 98 15.16 4.30 1.35
C ASN A 98 16.22 3.62 2.22
N GLU A 99 17.46 3.64 1.73
CA GLU A 99 18.57 3.09 2.48
C GLU A 99 18.73 3.81 3.82
N SER A 100 18.96 3.04 4.88
CA SER A 100 19.08 3.54 6.26
C SER A 100 17.83 4.23 6.84
N ASP A 101 16.65 4.11 6.21
CA ASP A 101 15.39 4.55 6.81
C ASP A 101 15.14 3.74 8.11
N PRO A 102 14.99 4.40 9.28
CA PRO A 102 14.76 3.72 10.55
C PRO A 102 13.39 3.03 10.66
N VAL A 103 12.42 3.41 9.82
CA VAL A 103 11.05 2.90 9.86
C VAL A 103 10.89 1.60 9.08
N CYS A 104 11.62 1.42 7.98
CA CYS A 104 11.50 0.22 7.13
C CYS A 104 12.82 -0.52 6.91
N GLY A 105 13.96 0.13 7.12
CA GLY A 105 15.29 -0.33 6.71
C GLY A 105 16.25 -0.65 7.86
N ASN A 106 15.76 -0.76 9.10
CA ASN A 106 16.57 -0.97 10.32
C ASN A 106 17.79 -0.01 10.42
N GLY A 107 17.67 1.19 9.87
CA GLY A 107 18.71 2.20 9.88
C GLY A 107 18.52 3.25 10.98
N PHE A 108 19.27 4.35 10.88
CA PHE A 108 19.22 5.47 11.83
C PHE A 108 19.03 6.83 11.15
N ASN A 109 18.88 6.86 9.82
CA ASN A 109 18.79 8.09 9.06
C ASN A 109 17.32 8.54 8.92
N THR A 110 16.85 9.35 9.85
CA THR A 110 15.49 9.92 9.78
C THR A 110 15.26 10.73 8.50
N MET A 111 16.30 11.35 7.92
CA MET A 111 16.13 12.09 6.68
C MET A 111 15.75 11.16 5.52
N ALA A 112 16.29 9.94 5.48
CA ALA A 112 15.90 8.94 4.49
C ALA A 112 14.39 8.62 4.55
N HIS A 113 13.78 8.67 5.74
CA HIS A 113 12.33 8.52 5.88
C HIS A 113 11.54 9.72 5.34
N LEU A 114 12.09 10.94 5.44
CA LEU A 114 11.37 12.18 5.13
C LEU A 114 11.48 12.60 3.66
N THR A 115 12.38 12.00 2.87
CA THR A 115 12.74 12.50 1.53
C THR A 115 12.02 11.83 0.36
N TYR A 116 11.17 10.82 0.57
CA TYR A 116 10.50 10.10 -0.53
C TYR A 116 9.78 11.02 -1.54
N ALA A 117 9.25 12.15 -1.06
CA ALA A 117 8.56 13.12 -1.90
C ALA A 117 9.49 13.86 -2.88
N THR A 118 10.79 13.94 -2.57
CA THR A 118 11.76 14.80 -3.27
C THR A 118 12.94 14.05 -3.87
N ASP A 119 13.16 12.79 -3.50
CA ASP A 119 14.30 11.97 -3.95
C ASP A 119 14.03 11.19 -5.26
N GLY A 120 12.86 11.41 -5.87
CA GLY A 120 12.43 10.72 -7.09
C GLY A 120 11.60 9.46 -6.85
N SER A 121 11.49 8.97 -5.60
CA SER A 121 10.70 7.79 -5.25
C SER A 121 9.25 7.90 -5.71
N VAL A 122 8.61 9.06 -5.53
CA VAL A 122 7.23 9.29 -6.01
C VAL A 122 7.13 9.18 -7.53
N THR A 123 8.13 9.64 -8.28
CA THR A 123 8.13 9.55 -9.74
C THR A 123 8.22 8.09 -10.19
N THR A 124 9.15 7.33 -9.63
CA THR A 124 9.30 5.89 -9.88
C THR A 124 8.02 5.13 -9.55
N ALA A 125 7.44 5.41 -8.37
CA ALA A 125 6.22 4.78 -7.92
C ALA A 125 5.03 5.05 -8.86
N ALA A 126 4.86 6.30 -9.29
CA ALA A 126 3.80 6.69 -10.21
C ALA A 126 3.95 6.01 -11.58
N GLN A 127 5.17 5.92 -12.09
CA GLN A 127 5.46 5.23 -13.36
C GLN A 127 5.10 3.73 -13.29
N ASN A 128 5.51 3.06 -12.22
CA ASN A 128 5.22 1.64 -12.01
C ASN A 128 3.72 1.38 -11.81
N ALA A 129 3.05 2.21 -11.00
CA ALA A 129 1.60 2.09 -10.79
C ALA A 129 0.82 2.30 -12.09
N ALA A 130 1.21 3.29 -12.90
CA ALA A 130 0.61 3.52 -14.21
C ALA A 130 0.82 2.34 -15.17
N ALA A 131 1.99 1.69 -15.13
CA ALA A 131 2.26 0.49 -15.93
C ALA A 131 1.33 -0.67 -15.53
N LEU A 132 1.15 -0.91 -14.23
CA LEU A 132 0.25 -1.96 -13.73
C LEU A 132 -1.22 -1.70 -14.10
N VAL A 133 -1.69 -0.46 -13.99
CA VAL A 133 -3.06 -0.08 -14.40
C VAL A 133 -3.27 -0.34 -15.90
N LYS A 134 -2.32 0.05 -16.74
CA LYS A 134 -2.39 -0.17 -18.20
C LYS A 134 -2.29 -1.64 -18.57
N GLY A 135 -1.44 -2.41 -17.89
CA GLY A 135 -1.27 -3.85 -18.10
C GLY A 135 -2.53 -4.64 -17.76
N GLY A 136 -3.18 -4.31 -16.64
CA GLY A 136 -4.45 -4.92 -16.25
C GLY A 136 -5.60 -4.64 -17.21
N ASN A 137 -5.62 -3.47 -17.85
CA ASN A 137 -6.63 -3.12 -18.85
C ASN A 137 -6.44 -3.87 -20.19
N ARG A 138 -5.24 -4.38 -20.50
CA ARG A 138 -5.03 -5.23 -21.68
C ARG A 138 -5.60 -6.63 -21.49
N ALA A 139 -5.49 -7.20 -20.29
CA ALA A 139 -6.04 -8.54 -19.98
C ALA A 139 -7.58 -8.57 -19.89
N LEU A 140 -8.23 -7.42 -19.64
CA LEU A 140 -9.69 -7.29 -19.57
C LEU A 140 -10.36 -6.98 -20.93
N ARG A 141 -9.57 -6.79 -22.00
CA ARG A 141 -10.05 -6.43 -23.35
C ARG A 141 -9.85 -7.55 -24.40
N SER A 142 -9.43 -8.73 -23.96
CA SER A 142 -9.18 -9.92 -24.79
C SER A 142 -10.18 -11.02 -24.50
#